data_AF-A0A2D6KFM0-F1
#
_entry.id   AF-A0A2D6KFM0-F1
#
_cell.length_a   1.000
_cell.length_b   1.000
_cell.length_c   1.000
_cell.angle_alpha   90.00
_cell.angle_beta   90.00
_cell.angle_gamma   90.00
#
_symmetry.space_group_name_H-M   'P 1'
#
loop_
_entity.id
_entity.type
_entity.pdbx_description
1 polymer ?
#
loop_
_entity_poly.entity_id
_entity_poly.type
_entity_poly.pdbx_seq_one_letter_code
_entity_poly.pdbx_strand_id
1 'polypeptide(L)'
;MKNHPRISELLVETGAYRDLDEPVILASGQLGIFYVNTEKLCQDGGEFNRYGNDSWAMIEHALKMTDEHPTFNEVIDILTGRVRAEMIDSEGFSNRATTLISGGQRRDWLFSGPVAKKLNLSHLSLYKGGKTELISFLEGNPVEIMGAVEDLDNYDSFHLSDLLTEGSSAYRNNNGVEAGWIPWQRKKGININNLATVVTRLQGGEENLKGRGVQTHAFVAIDEDFLREYSGNAEVAIDYTKDPTAWSTSYLQENGALALVGSFDPEGGKLDKARKFIDRYGSVLRESGKLPELEGEVERKYSVTLGELVEKE
;
A
#
# COMPACT_ATOMS: atom_id res chain seq x y z
N MET A 1 12.10 12.33 8.91
CA MET A 1 10.93 11.77 9.62
C MET A 1 11.47 10.82 10.67
N LYS A 2 10.82 10.63 11.82
CA LYS A 2 11.25 9.62 12.81
C LYS A 2 10.20 8.53 12.88
N ASN A 3 10.62 7.28 12.75
CA ASN A 3 9.74 6.12 12.82
C ASN A 3 9.11 6.01 14.21
N HIS A 4 7.83 5.63 14.25
CA HIS A 4 7.13 5.31 15.48
C HIS A 4 7.61 3.95 16.00
N PRO A 5 8.37 3.89 17.12
CA PRO A 5 9.10 2.69 17.52
C PRO A 5 8.16 1.48 17.68
N ARG A 6 7.01 1.67 18.34
CA ARG A 6 6.06 0.58 18.53
C ARG A 6 5.44 0.04 17.24
N ILE A 7 5.20 0.90 16.24
CA ILE A 7 4.66 0.41 14.96
C ILE A 7 5.78 -0.32 14.21
N SER A 8 7.02 0.16 14.27
CA SER A 8 8.17 -0.53 13.70
C SER A 8 8.35 -1.94 14.26
N GLU A 9 8.30 -2.10 15.58
CA GLU A 9 8.33 -3.42 16.25
C GLU A 9 7.18 -4.32 15.77
N LEU A 10 5.95 -3.82 15.80
CA LEU A 10 4.76 -4.58 15.39
C LEU A 10 4.79 -5.01 13.93
N LEU A 11 5.43 -4.22 13.05
CA LEU A 11 5.60 -4.64 11.65
C LEU A 11 6.42 -5.94 11.58
N VAL A 12 7.44 -6.09 12.41
CA VAL A 12 8.28 -7.31 12.45
C VAL A 12 7.56 -8.43 13.20
N GLU A 13 7.00 -8.16 14.38
CA GLU A 13 6.30 -9.16 15.21
C GLU A 13 5.14 -9.84 14.46
N THR A 14 4.40 -9.08 13.66
CA THR A 14 3.27 -9.60 12.86
C THR A 14 3.70 -10.15 11.50
N GLY A 15 4.98 -10.06 11.16
CA GLY A 15 5.52 -10.39 9.83
C GLY A 15 4.95 -9.53 8.70
N ALA A 16 4.44 -8.34 9.03
CA ALA A 16 4.06 -7.29 8.07
C ALA A 16 5.30 -6.80 7.31
N TYR A 17 6.42 -6.60 8.02
CA TYR A 17 7.75 -6.55 7.44
C TYR A 17 8.41 -7.94 7.51
N ARG A 18 9.07 -8.36 6.42
CA ARG A 18 9.95 -9.53 6.43
C ARG A 18 10.97 -9.43 5.32
N ASP A 19 12.21 -9.81 5.61
CA ASP A 19 13.18 -10.10 4.56
C ASP A 19 12.76 -11.35 3.77
N LEU A 20 13.33 -11.49 2.58
CA LEU A 20 13.19 -12.66 1.75
C LEU A 20 14.54 -13.36 1.62
N ASP A 21 14.53 -14.68 1.78
CA ASP A 21 15.71 -15.51 1.56
C ASP A 21 16.18 -15.42 0.09
N GLU A 22 15.23 -15.31 -0.83
CA GLU A 22 15.47 -15.13 -2.26
C GLU A 22 14.58 -14.01 -2.82
N PRO A 23 15.08 -13.21 -3.79
CA PRO A 23 14.27 -12.19 -4.43
C PRO A 23 13.03 -12.78 -5.11
N VAL A 24 11.95 -11.99 -5.16
CA VAL A 24 10.70 -12.36 -5.81
C VAL A 24 10.30 -11.32 -6.83
N ILE A 25 9.56 -11.74 -7.86
CA ILE A 25 8.98 -10.78 -8.81
C ILE A 25 7.76 -10.10 -8.16
N LEU A 26 7.80 -8.77 -8.07
CA LEU A 26 6.72 -7.89 -7.63
C LEU A 26 5.71 -7.66 -8.77
N ALA A 27 4.53 -7.14 -8.44
CA ALA A 27 3.47 -6.88 -9.44
C ALA A 27 3.87 -5.90 -10.55
N SER A 28 4.89 -5.07 -10.31
CA SER A 28 5.49 -4.15 -11.29
C SER A 28 6.50 -4.81 -12.23
N GLY A 29 6.82 -6.10 -12.04
CA GLY A 29 7.92 -6.78 -12.73
C GLY A 29 9.30 -6.55 -12.10
N GLN A 30 9.40 -5.66 -11.10
CA GLN A 30 10.62 -5.43 -10.32
C GLN A 30 10.95 -6.62 -9.42
N LEU A 31 12.23 -6.85 -9.07
CA LEU A 31 12.58 -7.74 -7.96
C LEU A 31 12.25 -7.09 -6.61
N GLY A 32 11.79 -7.88 -5.65
CA GLY A 32 11.64 -7.48 -4.26
C GLY A 32 12.43 -8.42 -3.37
N ILE A 33 13.11 -7.86 -2.38
CA ILE A 33 13.95 -8.61 -1.42
C ILE A 33 13.40 -8.57 0.01
N PHE A 34 12.31 -7.84 0.22
CA PHE A 34 11.53 -7.84 1.45
C PHE A 34 10.07 -7.56 1.11
N TYR A 35 9.18 -7.95 2.02
CA TYR A 35 7.77 -7.57 1.95
C TYR A 35 7.42 -6.52 3.00
N VAL A 36 6.45 -5.69 2.64
CA VAL A 36 5.74 -4.78 3.54
C VAL A 36 4.26 -4.95 3.22
N ASN A 37 3.56 -5.66 4.08
CA ASN A 37 2.14 -5.98 3.98
C ASN A 37 1.46 -5.53 5.27
N THR A 38 1.10 -4.24 5.34
CA THR A 38 0.61 -3.62 6.57
C THR A 38 -0.71 -4.20 7.06
N GLU A 39 -1.51 -4.83 6.19
CA GLU A 39 -2.72 -5.57 6.59
C GLU A 39 -2.47 -6.62 7.67
N LYS A 40 -1.24 -7.16 7.77
CA LYS A 40 -0.91 -8.15 8.80
C LYS A 40 -0.93 -7.59 10.22
N LEU A 41 -0.85 -6.26 10.39
CA LEU A 41 -1.06 -5.61 11.69
C LEU A 41 -2.46 -5.91 12.25
N CYS A 42 -3.45 -6.15 11.38
CA CYS A 42 -4.81 -6.56 11.73
C CYS A 42 -4.87 -7.95 12.40
N GLN A 43 -3.86 -8.80 12.13
CA GLN A 43 -3.71 -10.14 12.71
C GLN A 43 -4.89 -11.10 12.49
N ASP A 44 -5.68 -10.87 11.45
CA ASP A 44 -6.84 -11.69 11.11
C ASP A 44 -6.50 -12.88 10.18
N GLY A 45 -5.22 -13.16 9.95
CA GLY A 45 -4.77 -14.22 9.03
C GLY A 45 -5.15 -13.99 7.57
N GLY A 46 -5.60 -12.79 7.19
CA GLY A 46 -6.12 -12.49 5.86
C GLY A 46 -7.62 -12.76 5.68
N GLU A 47 -8.36 -13.04 6.76
CA GLU A 47 -9.81 -13.24 6.74
C GLU A 47 -10.57 -12.05 6.12
N PHE A 48 -10.05 -10.82 6.22
CA PHE A 48 -10.64 -9.64 5.60
C PHE A 48 -10.84 -9.81 4.07
N ASN A 49 -10.10 -10.70 3.42
CA ASN A 49 -10.24 -10.95 1.99
C ASN A 49 -11.65 -11.45 1.62
N ARG A 50 -12.36 -12.12 2.53
CA ARG A 50 -13.72 -12.65 2.30
C ARG A 50 -14.75 -11.55 2.05
N TYR A 51 -14.51 -10.34 2.52
CA TYR A 51 -15.42 -9.20 2.34
C TYR A 51 -15.27 -8.54 0.97
N GLY A 52 -14.29 -8.96 0.15
CA GLY A 52 -14.13 -8.43 -1.19
C GLY A 52 -13.99 -6.91 -1.19
N ASN A 53 -14.87 -6.21 -1.89
CA ASN A 53 -14.90 -4.74 -1.95
C ASN A 53 -15.99 -4.13 -1.06
N ASP A 54 -16.61 -4.87 -0.14
CA ASP A 54 -17.60 -4.32 0.79
C ASP A 54 -16.90 -3.49 1.87
N SER A 55 -17.02 -2.16 1.78
CA SER A 55 -16.32 -1.26 2.70
C SER A 55 -16.85 -1.36 4.13
N TRP A 56 -18.17 -1.47 4.31
CA TRP A 56 -18.76 -1.57 5.64
C TRP A 56 -18.38 -2.88 6.31
N ALA A 57 -18.52 -4.02 5.62
CA ALA A 57 -18.17 -5.31 6.20
C ALA A 57 -16.68 -5.39 6.60
N MET A 58 -15.81 -4.73 5.83
CA MET A 58 -14.39 -4.65 6.15
C MET A 58 -14.09 -3.74 7.36
N ILE A 59 -14.81 -2.62 7.49
CA ILE A 59 -14.67 -1.71 8.63
C ILE A 59 -15.26 -2.35 9.90
N GLU A 60 -16.42 -2.98 9.82
CA GLU A 60 -17.01 -3.73 10.93
C GLU A 60 -16.08 -4.86 11.40
N HIS A 61 -15.47 -5.59 10.45
CA HIS A 61 -14.43 -6.56 10.77
C HIS A 61 -13.23 -5.92 11.44
N ALA A 62 -12.70 -4.82 10.90
CA ALA A 62 -11.56 -4.13 11.51
C ALA A 62 -11.86 -3.63 12.93
N LEU A 63 -13.08 -3.13 13.20
CA LEU A 63 -13.53 -2.77 14.54
C LEU A 63 -13.54 -3.98 15.47
N LYS A 64 -14.07 -5.12 15.03
CA LYS A 64 -14.00 -6.38 15.78
C LYS A 64 -12.54 -6.80 16.05
N MET A 65 -11.65 -6.65 15.07
CA MET A 65 -10.23 -6.94 15.25
C MET A 65 -9.56 -6.02 16.26
N THR A 66 -10.00 -4.77 16.43
CA THR A 66 -9.51 -3.91 17.51
C THR A 66 -9.92 -4.44 18.89
N ASP A 67 -11.09 -5.05 19.03
CA ASP A 67 -11.50 -5.66 20.30
C ASP A 67 -10.76 -6.99 20.57
N GLU A 68 -10.50 -7.79 19.53
CA GLU A 68 -9.90 -9.13 19.64
C GLU A 68 -8.37 -9.11 19.74
N HIS A 69 -7.70 -8.12 19.14
CA HIS A 69 -6.24 -8.04 19.07
C HIS A 69 -5.74 -6.72 19.68
N PRO A 70 -5.28 -6.73 20.95
CA PRO A 70 -4.83 -5.52 21.65
C PRO A 70 -3.73 -4.76 20.91
N THR A 71 -2.82 -5.45 20.22
CA THR A 71 -1.75 -4.84 19.43
C THR A 71 -2.28 -4.16 18.17
N PHE A 72 -3.36 -4.66 17.56
CA PHE A 72 -4.01 -3.94 16.46
C PHE A 72 -4.75 -2.70 16.97
N ASN A 73 -5.44 -2.80 18.11
CA ASN A 73 -6.03 -1.62 18.75
C ASN A 73 -4.97 -0.57 19.12
N GLU A 74 -3.80 -0.98 19.61
CA GLU A 74 -2.67 -0.10 19.88
C GLU A 74 -2.23 0.65 18.60
N VAL A 75 -2.12 -0.04 17.46
CA VAL A 75 -1.86 0.60 16.16
C VAL A 75 -2.92 1.65 15.88
N ILE A 76 -4.21 1.29 15.96
CA ILE A 76 -5.31 2.23 15.69
C ILE A 76 -5.29 3.42 16.66
N ASP A 77 -4.94 3.23 17.94
CA ASP A 77 -4.82 4.30 18.93
C ASP A 77 -3.66 5.26 18.59
N ILE A 78 -2.52 4.74 18.17
CA ILE A 78 -1.38 5.54 17.70
C ILE A 78 -1.76 6.34 16.45
N LEU A 79 -2.41 5.69 15.47
CA LEU A 79 -2.89 6.34 14.26
C LEU A 79 -3.87 7.47 14.60
N THR A 80 -4.84 7.18 15.46
CA THR A 80 -5.86 8.12 15.93
C THR A 80 -5.24 9.34 16.62
N GLY A 81 -4.26 9.12 17.50
CA GLY A 81 -3.59 10.20 18.25
C GLY A 81 -2.89 11.20 17.33
N ARG A 82 -2.15 10.69 16.33
CA ARG A 82 -1.50 11.55 15.32
C ARG A 82 -2.54 12.26 14.45
N VAL A 83 -3.50 11.53 13.90
CA VAL A 83 -4.53 12.12 13.03
C VAL A 83 -5.29 13.22 13.76
N ARG A 84 -5.63 13.02 15.04
CA ARG A 84 -6.22 14.07 15.90
C ARG A 84 -5.33 15.32 15.99
N ALA A 85 -4.05 15.14 16.29
CA ALA A 85 -3.11 16.25 16.44
C ALA A 85 -2.95 17.06 15.15
N GLU A 86 -2.88 16.38 13.99
CA GLU A 86 -2.73 17.06 12.70
C GLU A 86 -4.06 17.68 12.21
N MET A 87 -5.21 17.01 12.38
CA MET A 87 -6.51 17.50 11.90
C MET A 87 -7.15 18.56 12.80
N ILE A 88 -7.21 18.29 14.10
CA ILE A 88 -8.04 19.05 15.03
C ILE A 88 -7.22 20.15 15.66
N ASP A 89 -6.00 19.83 16.09
CA ASP A 89 -5.17 20.79 16.84
C ASP A 89 -4.40 21.75 15.91
N SER A 90 -3.94 21.27 14.73
CA SER A 90 -3.17 22.08 13.77
C SER A 90 -4.01 22.74 12.69
N GLU A 91 -4.93 22.02 12.05
CA GLU A 91 -5.76 22.53 10.93
C GLU A 91 -7.08 23.15 11.39
N GLY A 92 -7.45 22.97 12.66
CA GLY A 92 -8.64 23.60 13.24
C GLY A 92 -9.96 23.07 12.67
N PHE A 93 -10.01 21.81 12.23
CA PHE A 93 -11.25 21.16 11.78
C PHE A 93 -12.26 21.10 12.94
N SER A 94 -13.07 22.15 13.06
CA SER A 94 -13.95 22.36 14.21
C SER A 94 -15.35 21.78 14.01
N ASN A 95 -15.77 21.59 12.75
CA ASN A 95 -17.10 21.08 12.43
C ASN A 95 -17.07 19.59 12.09
N ARG A 96 -17.29 18.74 13.10
CA ARG A 96 -17.33 17.28 12.94
C ARG A 96 -18.32 16.79 11.88
N ALA A 97 -19.39 17.53 11.60
CA ALA A 97 -20.36 17.15 10.59
C ALA A 97 -19.81 17.26 9.16
N THR A 98 -18.79 18.08 8.94
CA THR A 98 -18.16 18.32 7.64
C THR A 98 -16.69 17.89 7.61
N THR A 99 -16.23 17.14 8.62
CA THR A 99 -14.87 16.60 8.69
C THR A 99 -14.89 15.08 8.54
N LEU A 100 -14.11 14.57 7.60
CA LEU A 100 -14.09 13.16 7.20
C LEU A 100 -12.72 12.53 7.39
N ILE A 101 -12.73 11.24 7.73
CA ILE A 101 -11.61 10.35 7.44
C ILE A 101 -11.93 9.62 6.14
N SER A 102 -11.03 9.63 5.16
CA SER A 102 -11.21 8.84 3.93
C SER A 102 -10.20 7.72 3.79
N GLY A 103 -10.58 6.65 3.10
CA GLY A 103 -9.70 5.52 2.80
C GLY A 103 -10.01 4.92 1.42
N GLY A 104 -8.97 4.52 0.70
CA GLY A 104 -9.07 3.92 -0.62
C GLY A 104 -9.27 2.40 -0.59
N GLN A 105 -9.99 1.91 -1.59
CA GLN A 105 -10.19 0.48 -1.80
C GLN A 105 -8.84 -0.25 -1.94
N ARG A 106 -8.48 -1.25 -1.12
CA ARG A 106 -9.27 -1.93 -0.07
C ARG A 106 -8.67 -1.81 1.33
N ARG A 107 -7.35 -1.99 1.44
CA ARG A 107 -6.67 -2.17 2.73
C ARG A 107 -6.66 -0.92 3.60
N ASP A 108 -6.81 0.26 3.00
CA ASP A 108 -6.93 1.51 3.75
C ASP A 108 -8.13 1.47 4.71
N TRP A 109 -9.20 0.74 4.37
CA TRP A 109 -10.41 0.64 5.21
C TRP A 109 -10.17 -0.09 6.53
N LEU A 110 -9.20 -1.00 6.60
CA LEU A 110 -8.80 -1.67 7.84
C LEU A 110 -8.32 -0.66 8.89
N PHE A 111 -7.73 0.46 8.45
CA PHE A 111 -7.17 1.48 9.34
C PHE A 111 -8.10 2.69 9.45
N SER A 112 -8.59 3.18 8.31
CA SER A 112 -9.34 4.44 8.22
C SER A 112 -10.70 4.38 8.91
N GLY A 113 -11.40 3.24 8.83
CA GLY A 113 -12.68 3.04 9.50
C GLY A 113 -12.58 3.10 11.03
N PRO A 114 -11.74 2.27 11.67
CA PRO A 114 -11.52 2.32 13.11
C PRO A 114 -11.04 3.70 13.62
N VAL A 115 -10.14 4.37 12.88
CA VAL A 115 -9.71 5.73 13.21
C VAL A 115 -10.89 6.72 13.17
N ALA A 116 -11.73 6.67 12.12
CA ALA A 116 -12.93 7.51 12.02
C ALA A 116 -13.87 7.29 13.22
N LYS A 117 -14.10 6.02 13.58
CA LYS A 117 -14.93 5.64 14.73
C LYS A 117 -14.39 6.22 16.04
N LYS A 118 -13.09 6.08 16.32
CA LYS A 118 -12.46 6.61 17.55
C LYS A 118 -12.40 8.14 17.60
N LEU A 119 -12.34 8.81 16.45
CA LEU A 119 -12.42 10.26 16.38
C LEU A 119 -13.86 10.77 16.46
N ASN A 120 -14.85 9.89 16.36
CA ASN A 120 -16.25 10.25 16.26
C ASN A 120 -16.47 11.23 15.08
N LEU A 121 -16.06 10.75 13.89
CA LEU A 121 -16.14 11.41 12.58
C LEU A 121 -16.72 10.44 11.55
N SER A 122 -17.33 10.98 10.49
CA SER A 122 -17.77 10.14 9.37
C SER A 122 -16.58 9.61 8.57
N HIS A 123 -16.73 8.39 8.05
CA HIS A 123 -15.78 7.76 7.15
C HIS A 123 -16.26 7.81 5.70
N LEU A 124 -15.38 8.20 4.78
CA LEU A 124 -15.62 8.19 3.34
C LEU A 124 -14.82 7.06 2.67
N SER A 125 -15.50 5.97 2.32
CA SER A 125 -14.95 4.86 1.57
C SER A 125 -14.88 5.19 0.08
N LEU A 126 -13.66 5.19 -0.48
CA LEU A 126 -13.41 5.48 -1.89
C LEU A 126 -13.17 4.19 -2.69
N TYR A 127 -13.96 3.97 -3.73
CA TYR A 127 -13.84 2.80 -4.60
C TYR A 127 -13.06 3.12 -5.87
N LYS A 128 -12.33 2.12 -6.39
CA LYS A 128 -11.82 2.18 -7.77
C LYS A 128 -13.00 2.34 -8.72
N GLY A 129 -12.89 3.26 -9.66
CA GLY A 129 -13.99 3.62 -10.57
C GLY A 129 -14.90 4.76 -10.05
N GLY A 130 -14.62 5.30 -8.85
CA GLY A 130 -15.20 6.57 -8.39
C GLY A 130 -16.54 6.46 -7.64
N LYS A 131 -16.98 5.24 -7.29
CA LYS A 131 -18.08 5.03 -6.32
C LYS A 131 -17.61 5.44 -4.92
N THR A 132 -18.53 5.92 -4.09
CA THR A 132 -18.30 6.16 -2.66
C THR A 132 -19.43 5.67 -1.77
N GLU A 133 -19.06 5.45 -0.52
CA GLU A 133 -19.97 5.20 0.60
C GLU A 133 -19.53 6.07 1.77
N LEU A 134 -20.48 6.80 2.37
CA LEU A 134 -20.27 7.59 3.57
C LEU A 134 -20.87 6.81 4.75
N ILE A 135 -20.05 6.58 5.78
CA ILE A 135 -20.43 5.86 6.99
C ILE A 135 -20.36 6.83 8.16
N SER A 136 -21.50 7.15 8.77
CA SER A 136 -21.55 8.09 9.89
C SER A 136 -21.29 7.37 11.22
N PHE A 137 -20.29 7.84 11.97
CA PHE A 137 -19.99 7.37 13.32
C PHE A 137 -20.33 8.39 14.42
N LEU A 138 -21.09 9.44 14.08
CA LEU A 138 -21.42 10.53 14.98
C LEU A 138 -22.16 10.01 16.24
N GLU A 139 -21.59 10.25 17.41
CA GLU A 139 -22.16 9.87 18.71
C GLU A 139 -23.60 10.35 18.86
N GLY A 140 -24.44 9.51 19.47
CA GLY A 140 -25.86 9.76 19.63
C GLY A 140 -26.72 9.35 18.42
N ASN A 141 -26.11 8.97 17.29
CA ASN A 141 -26.82 8.46 16.12
C ASN A 141 -26.52 6.97 15.88
N PRO A 142 -27.46 6.21 15.29
CA PRO A 142 -27.14 4.88 14.75
C PRO A 142 -26.09 5.02 13.64
N VAL A 143 -25.34 3.94 13.38
CA VAL A 143 -24.47 3.90 12.21
C VAL A 143 -25.34 3.98 10.96
N GLU A 144 -25.12 5.01 10.15
CA GLU A 144 -25.82 5.22 8.88
C GLU A 144 -24.84 5.06 7.73
N ILE A 145 -25.26 4.31 6.71
CA ILE A 145 -24.48 4.07 5.49
C ILE A 145 -25.21 4.70 4.33
N MET A 146 -24.61 5.73 3.75
CA MET A 146 -25.15 6.45 2.60
C MET A 146 -24.32 6.12 1.37
N GLY A 147 -24.93 5.46 0.39
CA GLY A 147 -24.30 5.24 -0.92
C GLY A 147 -24.30 6.51 -1.76
N ALA A 148 -23.32 6.65 -2.66
CA ALA A 148 -23.25 7.69 -3.68
C ALA A 148 -23.62 9.10 -3.18
N VAL A 149 -22.74 9.70 -2.37
CA VAL A 149 -22.92 11.09 -1.93
C VAL A 149 -22.52 12.02 -3.08
N GLU A 150 -23.50 12.74 -3.62
CA GLU A 150 -23.29 13.58 -4.79
C GLU A 150 -22.65 14.92 -4.46
N ASP A 151 -23.00 15.50 -3.31
CA ASP A 151 -22.56 16.81 -2.83
C ASP A 151 -21.79 16.66 -1.51
N LEU A 152 -20.48 16.91 -1.60
CA LEU A 152 -19.55 16.96 -0.47
C LEU A 152 -18.79 18.30 -0.51
N ASP A 153 -19.41 19.34 -1.07
CA ASP A 153 -18.80 20.66 -1.16
C ASP A 153 -18.49 21.21 0.23
N ASN A 154 -17.27 21.70 0.40
CA ASN A 154 -16.75 22.26 1.65
C ASN A 154 -16.57 21.25 2.79
N TYR A 155 -16.57 19.95 2.50
CA TYR A 155 -16.09 18.96 3.46
C TYR A 155 -14.56 19.00 3.51
N ASP A 156 -14.01 18.86 4.71
CA ASP A 156 -12.59 18.65 4.93
C ASP A 156 -12.33 17.16 5.11
N SER A 157 -11.37 16.61 4.36
CA SER A 157 -11.02 15.20 4.41
C SER A 157 -9.55 15.01 4.75
N PHE A 158 -9.28 14.10 5.66
CA PHE A 158 -7.96 13.57 5.93
C PHE A 158 -7.91 12.13 5.45
N HIS A 159 -7.03 11.87 4.48
CA HIS A 159 -6.92 10.53 3.89
C HIS A 159 -5.96 9.66 4.69
N LEU A 160 -6.32 8.41 4.95
CA LEU A 160 -5.45 7.44 5.60
C LEU A 160 -5.21 6.27 4.65
N SER A 161 -3.93 5.99 4.36
CA SER A 161 -3.51 4.88 3.50
C SER A 161 -2.73 3.82 4.27
N ASP A 162 -2.85 2.57 3.84
CA ASP A 162 -2.10 1.45 4.42
C ASP A 162 -0.59 1.55 4.13
N LEU A 163 -0.21 1.92 2.91
CA LEU A 163 1.16 1.92 2.42
C LEU A 163 1.33 2.97 1.31
N LEU A 164 2.37 3.79 1.43
CA LEU A 164 2.80 4.73 0.39
C LEU A 164 4.08 4.23 -0.30
N THR A 165 4.03 4.22 -1.63
CA THR A 165 5.19 3.99 -2.51
C THR A 165 5.45 5.23 -3.35
N GLU A 166 5.15 5.20 -4.64
CA GLU A 166 5.19 6.37 -5.55
C GLU A 166 3.92 7.24 -5.43
N GLY A 167 2.93 6.78 -4.66
CA GLY A 167 1.67 7.50 -4.44
C GLY A 167 0.68 7.48 -5.61
N SER A 168 0.86 6.61 -6.61
CA SER A 168 0.03 6.55 -7.83
C SER A 168 -1.47 6.24 -7.62
N SER A 169 -1.81 5.62 -6.48
CA SER A 169 -3.19 5.42 -6.02
C SER A 169 -3.80 6.73 -5.52
N ALA A 170 -3.05 7.47 -4.71
CA ALA A 170 -3.46 8.77 -4.15
C ALA A 170 -3.51 9.84 -5.25
N TYR A 171 -2.50 9.88 -6.11
CA TYR A 171 -2.43 10.77 -7.25
C TYR A 171 -1.57 10.18 -8.39
N ARG A 172 -2.09 10.22 -9.61
CA ARG A 172 -1.34 10.08 -10.86
C ARG A 172 -1.83 11.07 -11.91
N ASN A 173 -0.96 11.44 -12.83
CA ASN A 173 -1.31 12.23 -14.01
C ASN A 173 -0.91 11.44 -15.25
N ASN A 174 -1.89 11.12 -16.09
CA ASN A 174 -1.68 10.44 -17.36
C ASN A 174 -2.09 11.40 -18.48
N ASN A 175 -1.10 11.97 -19.18
CA ASN A 175 -1.31 12.87 -20.32
C ASN A 175 -2.25 14.06 -20.03
N GLY A 176 -2.07 14.70 -18.87
CA GLY A 176 -2.88 15.84 -18.44
C GLY A 176 -4.18 15.45 -17.72
N VAL A 177 -4.48 14.15 -17.61
CA VAL A 177 -5.64 13.66 -16.86
C VAL A 177 -5.20 13.26 -15.46
N GLU A 178 -5.60 14.05 -14.47
CA GLU A 178 -5.39 13.75 -13.06
C GLU A 178 -6.37 12.68 -12.58
N ALA A 179 -5.85 11.66 -11.89
CA ALA A 179 -6.62 10.57 -11.34
C ALA A 179 -6.06 10.11 -10.00
N GLY A 180 -6.87 9.41 -9.21
CA GLY A 180 -6.51 8.96 -7.87
C GLY A 180 -7.47 9.51 -6.82
N TRP A 181 -7.22 9.16 -5.55
CA TRP A 181 -8.08 9.51 -4.43
C TRP A 181 -8.15 11.03 -4.20
N ILE A 182 -7.05 11.74 -4.36
CA ILE A 182 -6.99 13.19 -4.13
C ILE A 182 -7.72 13.97 -5.24
N PRO A 183 -7.42 13.76 -6.55
CA PRO A 183 -8.16 14.45 -7.61
C PRO A 183 -9.67 14.14 -7.59
N TRP A 184 -10.04 12.90 -7.27
CA TRP A 184 -11.45 12.51 -7.15
C TRP A 184 -12.16 13.31 -6.06
N GLN A 185 -11.57 13.39 -4.86
CA GLN A 185 -12.15 14.14 -3.74
C GLN A 185 -12.27 15.63 -4.07
N ARG A 186 -11.23 16.24 -4.65
CA ARG A 186 -11.25 17.65 -5.07
C ARG A 186 -12.34 17.93 -6.11
N LYS A 187 -12.59 17.00 -7.04
CA LYS A 187 -13.68 17.11 -8.02
C LYS A 187 -15.08 17.10 -7.37
N LYS A 188 -15.18 16.60 -6.14
CA LYS A 188 -16.41 16.59 -5.33
C LYS A 188 -16.49 17.76 -4.34
N GLY A 189 -15.63 18.77 -4.50
CA GLY A 189 -15.60 19.96 -3.64
C GLY A 189 -15.01 19.71 -2.25
N ILE A 190 -14.40 18.55 -2.04
CA ILE A 190 -13.75 18.19 -0.78
C ILE A 190 -12.36 18.84 -0.71
N ASN A 191 -12.09 19.51 0.40
CA ASN A 191 -10.78 20.01 0.77
C ASN A 191 -9.94 18.86 1.30
N ILE A 192 -8.83 18.55 0.63
CA ILE A 192 -7.87 17.53 1.07
C ILE A 192 -6.45 18.07 0.94
N ASN A 193 -5.88 18.38 2.11
CA ASN A 193 -4.53 18.92 2.25
C ASN A 193 -3.62 17.98 3.04
N ASN A 194 -4.17 16.92 3.63
CA ASN A 194 -3.43 16.02 4.49
C ASN A 194 -3.71 14.54 4.15
N LEU A 195 -2.65 13.74 4.19
CA LEU A 195 -2.69 12.30 4.07
C LEU A 195 -1.77 11.70 5.13
N ALA A 196 -2.24 10.69 5.87
CA ALA A 196 -1.35 9.84 6.65
C ALA A 196 -1.21 8.46 6.03
N THR A 197 -0.08 7.81 6.29
CA THR A 197 0.15 6.44 5.85
C THR A 197 0.84 5.62 6.92
N VAL A 198 0.38 4.38 7.15
CA VAL A 198 0.98 3.51 8.18
C VAL A 198 2.45 3.28 7.88
N VAL A 199 2.77 2.96 6.61
CA VAL A 199 4.16 2.78 6.16
C VAL A 199 4.42 3.54 4.88
N THR A 200 5.60 4.12 4.74
CA THR A 200 6.15 4.57 3.46
C THR A 200 7.40 3.79 3.08
N ARG A 201 7.60 3.56 1.78
CA ARG A 201 8.84 3.01 1.22
C ARG A 201 9.81 4.08 0.72
N LEU A 202 9.50 5.38 0.90
CA LEU A 202 10.32 6.50 0.42
C LEU A 202 10.62 6.44 -1.09
N GLN A 203 9.61 6.13 -1.90
CA GLN A 203 9.75 5.95 -3.35
C GLN A 203 9.20 7.15 -4.13
N GLY A 204 9.29 8.36 -3.58
CA GLY A 204 8.85 9.59 -4.24
C GLY A 204 7.38 9.97 -4.04
N GLY A 205 6.60 9.16 -3.31
CA GLY A 205 5.18 9.41 -3.06
C GLY A 205 4.93 10.68 -2.25
N GLU A 206 5.79 10.98 -1.30
CA GLU A 206 5.72 12.18 -0.47
C GLU A 206 5.98 13.44 -1.28
N GLU A 207 7.02 13.44 -2.12
CA GLU A 207 7.36 14.56 -3.01
C GLU A 207 6.25 14.77 -4.04
N ASN A 208 5.71 13.66 -4.58
CA ASN A 208 4.55 13.65 -5.45
C ASN A 208 3.39 14.39 -4.76
N LEU A 209 2.95 13.93 -3.58
CA LEU A 209 1.82 14.53 -2.86
C LEU A 209 2.07 15.99 -2.43
N LYS A 210 3.26 16.30 -1.92
CA LYS A 210 3.66 17.65 -1.52
C LYS A 210 3.57 18.63 -2.69
N GLY A 211 3.98 18.20 -3.89
CA GLY A 211 3.86 19.00 -5.12
C GLY A 211 2.43 19.38 -5.51
N ARG A 212 1.42 18.76 -4.88
CA ARG A 212 -0.03 19.05 -5.08
C ARG A 212 -0.69 19.70 -3.86
N GLY A 213 0.12 20.19 -2.93
CA GLY A 213 -0.36 20.79 -1.68
C GLY A 213 -0.96 19.77 -0.72
N VAL A 214 -0.57 18.50 -0.80
CA VAL A 214 -0.95 17.47 0.19
C VAL A 214 0.25 17.14 1.07
N GLN A 215 0.16 17.46 2.35
CA GLN A 215 1.14 17.08 3.35
C GLN A 215 0.99 15.60 3.71
N THR A 216 2.10 14.88 3.71
CA THR A 216 2.15 13.46 4.05
C THR A 216 2.70 13.23 5.44
N HIS A 217 1.99 12.41 6.22
CA HIS A 217 2.32 12.03 7.59
C HIS A 217 2.52 10.51 7.66
N ALA A 218 3.75 10.02 7.51
CA ALA A 218 4.01 8.59 7.65
C ALA A 218 4.39 8.21 9.08
N PHE A 219 3.90 7.07 9.55
CA PHE A 219 4.22 6.57 10.90
C PHE A 219 5.54 5.79 10.93
N VAL A 220 5.81 5.03 9.87
CA VAL A 220 7.07 4.32 9.68
C VAL A 220 7.54 4.51 8.24
N ALA A 221 8.80 4.87 8.06
CA ALA A 221 9.52 4.77 6.81
C ALA A 221 10.39 3.52 6.84
N ILE A 222 10.41 2.78 5.74
CA ILE A 222 11.42 1.72 5.50
C ILE A 222 12.70 2.39 5.03
N ASP A 223 13.30 3.18 5.92
CA ASP A 223 14.55 3.90 5.72
C ASP A 223 15.76 3.09 6.18
N GLU A 224 16.97 3.67 6.06
CA GLU A 224 18.19 2.99 6.48
C GLU A 224 18.17 2.63 7.97
N ASP A 225 17.62 3.50 8.82
CA ASP A 225 17.55 3.25 10.26
C ASP A 225 16.64 2.06 10.56
N PHE A 226 15.45 2.00 9.96
CA PHE A 226 14.56 0.84 10.07
C PHE A 226 15.25 -0.44 9.60
N LEU A 227 15.90 -0.41 8.44
CA LEU A 227 16.55 -1.60 7.87
C LEU A 227 17.74 -2.07 8.72
N ARG A 228 18.54 -1.17 9.27
CA ARG A 228 19.64 -1.50 10.19
C ARG A 228 19.16 -2.17 11.47
N GLU A 229 17.98 -1.76 11.95
CA GLU A 229 17.42 -2.28 13.18
C GLU A 229 16.70 -3.62 12.99
N TYR A 230 15.97 -3.79 11.88
CA TYR A 230 15.00 -4.88 11.73
C TYR A 230 15.27 -5.86 10.59
N SER A 231 16.16 -5.55 9.63
CA SER A 231 16.53 -6.48 8.58
C SER A 231 17.67 -7.40 9.03
N GLY A 232 17.54 -8.70 8.76
CA GLY A 232 18.63 -9.67 8.86
C GLY A 232 19.73 -9.46 7.83
N ASN A 233 19.48 -8.68 6.77
CA ASN A 233 20.41 -8.37 5.68
C ASN A 233 20.44 -6.86 5.37
N ALA A 234 20.63 -6.04 6.41
CA ALA A 234 20.47 -4.58 6.36
C ALA A 234 21.20 -3.89 5.19
N GLU A 235 22.48 -4.17 4.95
CA GLU A 235 23.22 -3.48 3.87
C GLU A 235 22.66 -3.82 2.48
N VAL A 236 22.30 -5.08 2.24
CA VAL A 236 21.67 -5.50 0.99
C VAL A 236 20.32 -4.81 0.82
N ALA A 237 19.54 -4.70 1.90
CA ALA A 237 18.27 -4.01 1.89
C ALA A 237 18.40 -2.52 1.60
N ILE A 238 19.43 -1.88 2.17
CA ILE A 238 19.73 -0.46 2.00
C ILE A 238 20.20 -0.16 0.57
N ASP A 239 21.07 -0.99 0.00
CA ASP A 239 21.54 -0.82 -1.37
C ASP A 239 20.37 -0.97 -2.36
N TYR A 240 19.50 -1.95 -2.11
CA TYR A 240 18.27 -2.11 -2.87
C TYR A 240 17.31 -0.91 -2.75
N THR A 241 17.11 -0.33 -1.56
CA THR A 241 16.18 0.81 -1.43
C THR A 241 16.70 2.08 -2.08
N LYS A 242 18.03 2.28 -2.13
CA LYS A 242 18.67 3.41 -2.82
C LYS A 242 18.44 3.39 -4.32
N ASP A 243 18.67 2.23 -4.95
CA ASP A 243 18.40 2.04 -6.38
C ASP A 243 17.96 0.59 -6.65
N PRO A 244 16.64 0.32 -6.57
CA PRO A 244 16.11 -1.02 -6.80
C PRO A 244 16.47 -1.56 -8.19
N THR A 245 16.59 -0.68 -9.18
CA THR A 245 16.86 -1.06 -10.57
C THR A 245 18.31 -1.48 -10.74
N ALA A 246 19.26 -0.66 -10.27
CA ALA A 246 20.67 -1.00 -10.31
C ALA A 246 20.97 -2.28 -9.51
N TRP A 247 20.43 -2.38 -8.29
CA TRP A 247 20.58 -3.58 -7.47
C TRP A 247 20.07 -4.84 -8.18
N SER A 248 18.87 -4.78 -8.76
CA SER A 248 18.27 -5.92 -9.45
C SER A 248 19.06 -6.32 -10.70
N THR A 249 19.57 -5.34 -11.45
CA THR A 249 20.42 -5.59 -12.61
C THR A 249 21.70 -6.33 -12.20
N SER A 250 22.41 -5.83 -11.19
CA SER A 250 23.62 -6.47 -10.68
C SER A 250 23.35 -7.89 -10.17
N TYR A 251 22.28 -8.06 -9.37
CA TYR A 251 21.87 -9.37 -8.86
C TYR A 251 21.63 -10.37 -10.00
N LEU A 252 20.90 -9.97 -11.05
CA LEU A 252 20.56 -10.85 -12.18
C LEU A 252 21.77 -11.14 -13.08
N GLN A 253 22.72 -10.22 -13.21
CA GLN A 253 23.96 -10.45 -13.94
C GLN A 253 24.82 -11.52 -13.25
N GLU A 254 24.89 -11.48 -11.92
CA GLU A 254 25.68 -12.41 -11.12
C GLU A 254 25.01 -13.78 -10.92
N ASN A 255 23.72 -13.76 -10.54
CA ASN A 255 23.00 -14.94 -10.05
C ASN A 255 22.02 -15.53 -11.08
N GLY A 256 21.67 -14.79 -12.13
CA GLY A 256 20.61 -15.16 -13.06
C GLY A 256 19.22 -15.14 -12.43
N ALA A 257 18.27 -15.86 -13.04
CA ALA A 257 16.85 -15.83 -12.69
C ALA A 257 16.25 -17.22 -12.38
N LEU A 258 17.08 -18.25 -12.16
CA LEU A 258 16.61 -19.63 -11.97
C LEU A 258 15.71 -19.79 -10.73
N ALA A 259 16.00 -19.08 -9.64
CA ALA A 259 15.14 -19.02 -8.45
C ALA A 259 13.71 -18.49 -8.76
N LEU A 260 13.55 -17.75 -9.86
CA LEU A 260 12.29 -17.11 -10.24
C LEU A 260 11.43 -17.95 -11.18
N VAL A 261 11.92 -19.12 -11.62
CA VAL A 261 11.22 -20.01 -12.58
C VAL A 261 9.78 -20.29 -12.16
N GLY A 262 9.53 -20.43 -10.86
CA GLY A 262 8.18 -20.66 -10.34
C GLY A 262 7.15 -19.54 -10.64
N SER A 263 7.61 -18.36 -11.06
CA SER A 263 6.72 -17.27 -11.49
C SER A 263 6.23 -17.41 -12.94
N PHE A 264 6.84 -18.29 -13.73
CA PHE A 264 6.56 -18.55 -15.14
C PHE A 264 5.61 -19.73 -15.37
N ASP A 265 4.97 -20.22 -14.31
CA ASP A 265 3.96 -21.27 -14.40
C ASP A 265 2.74 -20.79 -15.23
N PRO A 266 2.43 -21.44 -16.37
CA PRO A 266 1.30 -21.06 -17.23
C PRO A 266 -0.07 -21.22 -16.55
N GLU A 267 -0.19 -22.16 -15.60
CA GLU A 267 -1.41 -22.37 -14.82
C GLU A 267 -1.43 -21.51 -13.55
N GLY A 268 -0.33 -20.81 -13.27
CA GLY A 268 -0.16 -19.95 -12.10
C GLY A 268 -0.72 -18.55 -12.28
N GLY A 269 -1.20 -17.96 -11.18
CA GLY A 269 -1.66 -16.56 -11.14
C GLY A 269 -0.54 -15.50 -11.19
N LYS A 270 0.67 -15.85 -11.62
CA LYS A 270 1.88 -15.01 -11.56
C LYS A 270 2.42 -14.61 -12.93
N LEU A 271 1.80 -15.05 -14.02
CA LEU A 271 2.33 -14.86 -15.37
C LEU A 271 2.44 -13.38 -15.76
N ASP A 272 1.44 -12.55 -15.44
CA ASP A 272 1.45 -11.10 -15.73
C ASP A 272 2.69 -10.38 -15.18
N LYS A 273 3.06 -10.67 -13.94
CA LYS A 273 4.26 -10.08 -13.34
C LYS A 273 5.56 -10.66 -13.92
N ALA A 274 5.55 -11.94 -14.31
CA ALA A 274 6.69 -12.57 -14.96
C ALA A 274 6.96 -11.96 -16.35
N ARG A 275 5.91 -11.60 -17.09
CA ARG A 275 6.02 -10.86 -18.35
C ARG A 275 6.67 -9.50 -18.15
N LYS A 276 6.13 -8.69 -17.22
CA LYS A 276 6.71 -7.39 -16.86
C LYS A 276 8.17 -7.49 -16.41
N PHE A 277 8.53 -8.59 -15.75
CA PHE A 277 9.92 -8.87 -15.38
C PHE A 277 10.80 -9.10 -16.60
N ILE A 278 10.36 -9.90 -17.59
CA ILE A 278 11.09 -10.10 -18.84
C ILE A 278 11.17 -8.81 -19.66
N ASP A 279 10.10 -8.03 -19.72
CA ASP A 279 10.12 -6.72 -20.40
C ASP A 279 11.15 -5.78 -19.77
N ARG A 280 11.31 -5.85 -18.45
CA ARG A 280 12.22 -5.00 -17.68
C ARG A 280 13.67 -5.49 -17.71
N TYR A 281 13.91 -6.79 -17.59
CA TYR A 281 15.24 -7.37 -17.35
C TYR A 281 15.69 -8.39 -18.39
N GLY A 282 14.89 -8.66 -19.43
CA GLY A 282 15.22 -9.62 -20.47
C GLY A 282 16.50 -9.26 -21.23
N SER A 283 16.75 -7.97 -21.46
CA SER A 283 18.02 -7.50 -22.04
C SER A 283 19.20 -7.78 -21.12
N VAL A 284 19.08 -7.46 -19.82
CA VAL A 284 20.10 -7.71 -18.80
C VAL A 284 20.48 -9.20 -18.76
N LEU A 285 19.48 -10.08 -18.71
CA LEU A 285 19.69 -11.54 -18.70
C LEU A 285 20.32 -12.03 -20.00
N ARG A 286 19.95 -11.44 -21.15
CA ARG A 286 20.52 -11.83 -22.45
C ARG A 286 21.98 -11.42 -22.55
N GLU A 287 22.32 -10.21 -22.15
CA GLU A 287 23.67 -9.65 -22.18
C GLU A 287 24.62 -10.40 -21.23
N SER A 288 24.12 -10.88 -20.08
CA SER A 288 24.90 -11.69 -19.14
C SER A 288 24.95 -13.18 -19.49
N GLY A 289 24.30 -13.62 -20.58
CA GLY A 289 24.21 -15.03 -20.97
C GLY A 289 23.33 -15.88 -20.04
N LYS A 290 22.53 -15.26 -19.16
CA LYS A 290 21.65 -15.92 -18.19
C LYS A 290 20.23 -16.19 -18.71
N LEU A 291 19.81 -15.52 -19.78
CA LEU A 291 18.48 -15.75 -20.37
C LEU A 291 18.29 -17.18 -20.88
N PRO A 292 19.25 -17.80 -21.61
CA PRO A 292 19.10 -19.19 -22.07
C PRO A 292 18.98 -20.21 -20.93
N GLU A 293 19.62 -19.96 -19.77
CA GLU A 293 19.48 -20.80 -18.58
C GLU A 293 18.03 -20.78 -18.06
N LEU A 294 17.43 -19.58 -17.97
CA LEU A 294 16.03 -19.41 -17.57
C LEU A 294 15.08 -20.07 -18.59
N GLU A 295 15.29 -19.82 -19.88
CA GLU A 295 14.46 -20.37 -20.97
C GLU A 295 14.44 -21.90 -20.93
N GLY A 296 15.62 -22.53 -20.85
CA GLY A 296 15.73 -23.99 -20.81
C GLY A 296 15.09 -24.59 -19.56
N GLU A 297 15.18 -23.92 -18.41
CA GLU A 297 14.56 -24.41 -17.18
C GLU A 297 13.03 -24.25 -17.18
N VAL A 298 12.51 -23.15 -17.75
CA VAL A 298 11.07 -22.95 -17.96
C VAL A 298 10.51 -24.00 -18.91
N GLU A 299 11.18 -24.23 -20.05
CA GLU A 299 10.77 -25.26 -21.01
C GLU A 299 10.82 -26.66 -20.41
N ARG A 300 11.89 -26.99 -19.67
CA ARG A 300 12.01 -28.27 -18.99
C ARG A 300 10.90 -28.50 -17.96
N LYS A 301 10.52 -27.46 -17.23
CA LYS A 301 9.58 -27.57 -16.10
C LYS A 301 8.12 -27.54 -16.55
N TYR A 302 7.80 -26.73 -17.56
CA TYR A 302 6.42 -26.43 -17.96
C TYR A 302 6.09 -26.88 -19.39
N SER A 303 7.06 -27.44 -20.13
CA SER A 303 6.90 -27.87 -21.53
C SER A 303 6.40 -26.76 -22.46
N VAL A 304 6.74 -25.51 -22.14
CA VAL A 304 6.42 -24.31 -22.92
C VAL A 304 7.62 -23.39 -22.93
N THR A 305 7.85 -22.72 -24.05
CA THR A 305 8.96 -21.77 -24.18
C THR A 305 8.64 -20.46 -23.47
N LEU A 306 9.70 -19.73 -23.08
CA LEU A 306 9.54 -18.39 -22.50
C LEU A 306 8.87 -17.42 -23.50
N GLY A 307 9.17 -17.54 -24.80
CA GLY A 307 8.55 -16.75 -25.85
C GLY A 307 7.03 -16.94 -25.89
N GLU A 308 6.55 -18.20 -25.87
CA GLU A 308 5.11 -18.52 -25.86
C GLU A 308 4.39 -17.96 -24.62
N LEU A 309 5.10 -17.85 -23.50
CA LEU A 309 4.55 -17.30 -22.25
C LEU A 309 4.45 -15.77 -22.26
N VAL A 310 5.41 -15.10 -22.91
CA VAL A 310 5.55 -13.65 -22.85
C VAL A 310 4.86 -12.93 -24.01
N GLU A 311 4.76 -13.55 -25.20
CA GLU A 311 4.17 -12.92 -26.41
C GLU A 311 2.63 -12.97 -26.51
N LYS A 312 1.93 -13.71 -25.65
CA LYS A 312 0.46 -13.82 -25.70
C LYS A 312 -0.24 -12.56 -25.15
N GLU A 313 -0.53 -11.58 -26.00
CA GLU A 313 -1.67 -10.67 -25.82
C GLU A 313 -3.00 -11.33 -26.24
#